data_AF-A0A948W2C3-F1
#
_entry.id   AF-A0A948W2C3-F1
#
_cell.length_a   1.000
_cell.length_b   1.000
_cell.length_c   1.000
_cell.angle_alpha   90.00
_cell.angle_beta   90.00
_cell.angle_gamma   90.00
#
_symmetry.space_group_name_H-M   'P 1'
#
loop_
_entity.id
_entity.type
_entity.pdbx_description
1 polymer ?
#
loop_
_entity_poly.entity_id
_entity_poly.type
_entity_poly.pdbx_seq_one_letter_code
_entity_poly.pdbx_strand_id
1 'polypeptide(L)'
;MPTDREIRLAEGRRTRMTLAVMFTVFVVAAVLLEVLLPAGLDAREALIGMDGGIGVVTLTDGTSHPLLPAPPKGEGYAAWGLSPGRDRFVDVWYKVTGKKIEKASIQIRSASSSRLRMEYAIEPGPFFLESVQVGYVPGEAAIWLFDSGKLSFLEYKTGELTEVTLKGSKEPLRMESVCFSPDQKRLAYQPVPIMEMTTILNEMPPLMVGDIEGTTVSDPYPLDNEWPNGVHMGVTGGAGGPNATGAMSWVDRSTLLVAGTLVDSNEGFVSSVVPRGPGDFTWTLVEGAEWEGLVVESLSASPDSKGWAYLVRSGGAVRLGIDWNNRPDPEPFRLTTGDPRGPLRWASF
;
A
#
# COMPACT_ATOMS: atom_id res chain seq x y z
N MET A 1 4.63 -73.45 -8.50
CA MET A 1 4.80 -72.59 -7.31
C MET A 1 5.77 -71.48 -7.70
N PRO A 2 5.48 -70.21 -7.39
CA PRO A 2 6.42 -69.13 -7.68
C PRO A 2 7.73 -69.34 -6.90
N THR A 3 8.85 -68.98 -7.52
CA THR A 3 10.18 -69.06 -6.89
C THR A 3 10.37 -67.93 -5.89
N ASP A 4 11.24 -68.11 -4.87
CA ASP A 4 11.56 -67.05 -3.90
C ASP A 4 12.00 -65.74 -4.56
N ARG A 5 12.64 -65.82 -5.74
CA ARG A 5 13.02 -64.66 -6.54
C ARG A 5 11.80 -63.91 -7.09
N GLU A 6 10.78 -64.62 -7.56
CA GLU A 6 9.54 -64.03 -8.04
C GLU A 6 8.74 -63.38 -6.91
N ILE A 7 8.75 -63.98 -5.71
CA ILE A 7 8.12 -63.43 -4.50
C ILE A 7 8.81 -62.10 -4.11
N ARG A 8 10.15 -62.09 -3.99
CA ARG A 8 10.90 -60.86 -3.64
C ARG A 8 10.76 -59.75 -4.68
N LEU A 9 10.69 -60.11 -5.98
CA LEU A 9 10.45 -59.13 -7.03
C LEU A 9 9.04 -58.55 -6.97
N ALA A 10 8.03 -59.36 -6.64
CA ALA A 10 6.65 -58.91 -6.46
C ALA A 10 6.51 -57.98 -5.24
N GLU A 11 7.14 -58.31 -4.11
CA GLU A 11 7.19 -57.46 -2.90
C GLU A 11 7.91 -56.14 -3.15
N GLY A 12 9.05 -56.18 -3.86
CA GLY A 12 9.78 -54.99 -4.27
C GLY A 12 8.96 -54.08 -5.19
N ARG A 13 8.21 -54.64 -6.14
CA ARG A 13 7.30 -53.88 -7.01
C ARG A 13 6.16 -53.24 -6.22
N ARG A 14 5.53 -53.98 -5.31
CA ARG A 14 4.46 -53.44 -4.43
C ARG A 14 4.98 -52.28 -3.58
N THR A 15 6.13 -52.45 -2.93
CA THR A 15 6.74 -51.41 -2.09
C THR A 15 7.02 -50.13 -2.89
N ARG A 16 7.61 -50.27 -4.09
CA ARG A 16 7.86 -49.11 -4.98
C ARG A 16 6.57 -48.44 -5.43
N MET A 17 5.53 -49.21 -5.75
CA MET A 17 4.23 -48.67 -6.15
C MET A 17 3.56 -47.91 -4.99
N THR A 18 3.59 -48.46 -3.77
CA THR A 18 3.07 -47.79 -2.57
C THR A 18 3.80 -46.46 -2.32
N LEU A 19 5.15 -46.46 -2.40
CA LEU A 19 5.94 -45.24 -2.25
C LEU A 19 5.63 -44.20 -3.34
N ALA A 20 5.48 -44.63 -4.60
CA ALA A 20 5.11 -43.73 -5.69
C ALA A 20 3.72 -43.11 -5.51
N VAL A 21 2.75 -43.88 -5.02
CA VAL A 21 1.41 -43.37 -4.70
C VAL A 21 1.46 -42.38 -3.54
N MET A 22 2.15 -42.73 -2.44
CA MET A 22 2.29 -41.81 -1.31
C MET A 22 2.97 -40.51 -1.73
N PHE A 23 4.07 -40.58 -2.49
CA PHE A 23 4.76 -39.39 -3.00
C PHE A 23 3.83 -38.54 -3.86
N THR A 24 3.08 -39.16 -4.78
CA THR A 24 2.08 -38.45 -5.60
C THR A 24 1.02 -37.77 -4.73
N VAL A 25 0.48 -38.46 -3.71
CA VAL A 25 -0.51 -37.90 -2.79
C VAL A 25 0.08 -36.72 -2.01
N PHE A 26 1.31 -36.82 -1.51
CA PHE A 26 1.97 -35.71 -0.81
C PHE A 26 2.23 -34.51 -1.71
N VAL A 27 2.68 -34.72 -2.95
CA VAL A 27 2.89 -33.63 -3.91
C VAL A 27 1.56 -32.97 -4.27
N VAL A 28 0.52 -33.76 -4.55
CA VAL A 28 -0.82 -33.25 -4.85
C VAL A 28 -1.39 -32.52 -3.64
N ALA A 29 -1.27 -33.06 -2.44
CA ALA A 29 -1.73 -32.41 -1.22
C ALA A 29 -0.96 -31.12 -0.94
N ALA A 30 0.36 -31.06 -1.16
CA ALA A 30 1.14 -29.84 -0.99
C ALA A 30 0.74 -28.75 -1.99
N VAL A 31 0.46 -29.11 -3.25
CA VAL A 31 -0.03 -28.17 -4.27
C VAL A 31 -1.46 -27.74 -3.99
N LEU A 32 -2.33 -28.67 -3.58
CA LEU A 32 -3.73 -28.39 -3.28
C LEU A 32 -3.93 -27.71 -1.94
N LEU A 33 -3.02 -27.84 -0.96
CA LEU A 33 -3.16 -27.17 0.34
C LEU A 33 -3.21 -25.65 0.17
N GLU A 34 -2.38 -25.10 -0.73
CA GLU A 34 -2.41 -23.66 -1.05
C GLU A 34 -3.73 -23.22 -1.70
N VAL A 35 -4.42 -24.14 -2.38
CA VAL A 35 -5.72 -23.88 -3.03
C VAL A 35 -6.89 -24.08 -2.07
N LEU A 36 -6.81 -25.08 -1.19
CA LEU A 36 -7.88 -25.50 -0.29
C LEU A 36 -7.88 -24.72 1.03
N LEU A 37 -6.73 -24.21 1.45
CA LEU A 37 -6.57 -23.33 2.58
C LEU A 37 -6.05 -22.00 2.05
N PRO A 38 -6.91 -21.10 1.54
CA PRO A 38 -6.50 -19.74 1.23
C PRO A 38 -6.12 -19.07 2.55
N ALA A 39 -4.89 -19.30 2.99
CA ALA A 39 -4.25 -18.59 4.07
C ALA A 39 -3.85 -17.24 3.49
N GLY A 40 -4.83 -16.34 3.39
CA GLY A 40 -4.56 -14.92 3.33
C GLY A 40 -4.26 -14.39 4.72
N LEU A 41 -3.84 -13.14 4.79
CA LEU A 41 -3.75 -12.43 6.06
C LEU A 41 -5.14 -12.24 6.66
N ASP A 42 -5.25 -12.37 7.98
CA ASP A 42 -6.49 -12.08 8.70
C ASP A 42 -6.92 -10.61 8.45
N ALA A 43 -8.22 -10.33 8.49
CA ALA A 43 -8.73 -8.97 8.31
C ALA A 43 -8.21 -7.99 9.37
N ARG A 44 -7.73 -8.51 10.51
CA ARG A 44 -7.09 -7.77 11.61
C ARG A 44 -5.59 -7.63 11.45
N GLU A 45 -5.01 -8.05 10.35
CA GLU A 45 -3.58 -7.92 10.09
C GLU A 45 -3.30 -6.77 9.11
N ALA A 46 -2.10 -6.19 9.16
CA ALA A 46 -1.66 -5.17 8.21
C ALA A 46 -0.20 -5.39 7.82
N LEU A 47 0.16 -4.98 6.59
CA LEU A 47 1.54 -5.00 6.12
C LEU A 47 2.27 -3.73 6.58
N ILE A 48 3.44 -3.91 7.18
CA ILE A 48 4.28 -2.81 7.66
C ILE A 48 5.74 -3.01 7.25
N GLY A 49 6.48 -1.91 7.05
CA GLY A 49 7.93 -1.98 6.90
C GLY A 49 8.57 -2.28 8.26
N MET A 50 9.44 -3.29 8.33
CA MET A 50 10.11 -3.69 9.58
C MET A 50 11.57 -4.00 9.32
N ASP A 51 12.48 -3.22 9.92
CA ASP A 51 13.94 -3.43 9.84
C ASP A 51 14.47 -3.59 8.40
N GLY A 52 13.88 -2.86 7.45
CA GLY A 52 14.20 -2.93 6.02
C GLY A 52 13.54 -4.09 5.26
N GLY A 53 12.84 -4.99 5.96
CA GLY A 53 11.95 -6.00 5.40
C GLY A 53 10.48 -5.56 5.44
N ILE A 54 9.59 -6.52 5.19
CA ILE A 54 8.13 -6.35 5.28
C ILE A 54 7.63 -7.30 6.37
N GLY A 55 6.85 -6.82 7.30
CA GLY A 55 6.23 -7.59 8.37
C GLY A 55 4.72 -7.51 8.32
N VAL A 56 4.10 -8.39 9.09
CA VAL A 56 2.68 -8.36 9.39
C VAL A 56 2.52 -7.92 10.84
N VAL A 57 1.60 -7.00 11.10
CA VAL A 57 1.18 -6.60 12.44
C VAL A 57 -0.29 -6.91 12.64
N THR A 58 -0.63 -7.51 13.76
CA THR A 58 -2.00 -7.72 14.21
C THR A 58 -2.50 -6.44 14.87
N LEU A 59 -3.55 -5.85 14.32
CA LEU A 59 -4.13 -4.58 14.74
C LEU A 59 -4.79 -4.65 16.12
N THR A 60 -5.12 -5.83 16.63
CA THR A 60 -5.80 -5.97 17.93
C THR A 60 -4.87 -5.96 19.12
N ASP A 61 -3.64 -6.47 18.97
CA ASP A 61 -2.68 -6.63 20.06
C ASP A 61 -1.28 -6.09 19.74
N GLY A 62 -1.07 -5.59 18.52
CA GLY A 62 0.22 -5.08 18.05
C GLY A 62 1.28 -6.16 17.84
N THR A 63 0.93 -7.45 17.94
CA THR A 63 1.88 -8.53 17.69
C THR A 63 2.33 -8.49 16.25
N SER A 64 3.62 -8.67 16.02
CA SER A 64 4.20 -8.58 14.68
C SER A 64 5.07 -9.77 14.37
N HIS A 65 5.05 -10.21 13.13
CA HIS A 65 5.96 -11.24 12.62
C HIS A 65 6.53 -10.85 11.26
N PRO A 66 7.79 -11.22 10.97
CA PRO A 66 8.39 -10.93 9.67
C PRO A 66 7.71 -11.74 8.56
N LEU A 67 7.38 -11.07 7.45
CA LEU A 67 6.83 -11.69 6.25
C LEU A 67 7.90 -11.85 5.17
N LEU A 68 8.63 -10.77 4.89
CA LEU A 68 9.84 -10.76 4.08
C LEU A 68 11.02 -10.24 4.91
N PRO A 69 12.16 -10.93 4.88
CA PRO A 69 13.37 -10.44 5.53
C PRO A 69 13.86 -9.16 4.83
N ALA A 70 14.71 -8.41 5.53
CA ALA A 70 15.48 -7.35 4.89
C ALA A 70 16.28 -7.92 3.70
N PRO A 71 16.27 -7.25 2.54
CA PRO A 71 17.00 -7.73 1.40
C PRO A 71 18.51 -7.52 1.60
N PRO A 72 19.38 -8.16 0.79
CA PRO A 72 20.82 -7.98 0.84
C PRO A 72 21.26 -6.51 0.74
N LYS A 73 22.49 -6.22 1.21
CA LYS A 73 23.06 -4.88 1.10
C LYS A 73 23.07 -4.39 -0.35
N GLY A 74 22.49 -3.22 -0.59
CA GLY A 74 22.34 -2.64 -1.94
C GLY A 74 21.00 -2.97 -2.60
N GLU A 75 20.10 -3.66 -1.90
CA GLU A 75 18.73 -3.91 -2.34
C GLU A 75 17.73 -3.30 -1.35
N GLY A 76 16.48 -3.18 -1.77
CA GLY A 76 15.41 -2.63 -0.92
C GLY A 76 14.01 -2.89 -1.47
N TYR A 77 13.02 -2.61 -0.64
CA TYR A 77 11.61 -2.53 -1.02
C TYR A 77 11.18 -1.06 -1.00
N ALA A 78 10.57 -0.59 -2.08
CA ALA A 78 10.18 0.82 -2.22
C ALA A 78 8.69 1.04 -1.92
N ALA A 79 7.83 0.10 -2.28
CA ALA A 79 6.41 0.13 -1.99
C ALA A 79 5.85 -1.30 -1.89
N TRP A 80 4.69 -1.46 -1.27
CA TRP A 80 3.97 -2.74 -1.25
C TRP A 80 2.47 -2.49 -1.12
N GLY A 81 1.67 -3.51 -1.42
CA GLY A 81 0.22 -3.48 -1.30
C GLY A 81 -0.35 -4.89 -1.16
N LEU A 82 -1.54 -5.01 -0.57
CA LEU A 82 -2.19 -6.29 -0.34
C LEU A 82 -3.34 -6.50 -1.34
N SER A 83 -3.57 -7.74 -1.79
CA SER A 83 -4.72 -8.04 -2.64
C SER A 83 -6.02 -7.88 -1.85
N PRO A 84 -7.17 -7.59 -2.50
CA PRO A 84 -8.45 -7.53 -1.80
C PRO A 84 -8.82 -8.84 -1.08
N GLY A 85 -8.42 -9.98 -1.67
CA GLY A 85 -8.57 -11.30 -1.06
C GLY A 85 -7.56 -11.61 0.04
N ARG A 86 -6.58 -10.72 0.26
CA ARG A 86 -5.50 -10.82 1.25
C ARG A 86 -4.62 -12.06 1.12
N ASP A 87 -4.75 -12.79 0.02
CA ASP A 87 -4.05 -14.03 -0.32
C ASP A 87 -2.69 -13.78 -0.99
N ARG A 88 -2.50 -12.57 -1.50
CA ARG A 88 -1.33 -12.12 -2.25
C ARG A 88 -0.95 -10.73 -1.79
N PHE A 89 0.33 -10.42 -1.88
CA PHE A 89 0.80 -9.05 -1.79
C PHE A 89 1.74 -8.76 -2.96
N VAL A 90 1.80 -7.48 -3.31
CA VAL A 90 2.69 -6.94 -4.32
C VAL A 90 3.76 -6.13 -3.58
N ASP A 91 5.01 -6.22 -4.04
CA ASP A 91 6.10 -5.36 -3.59
C ASP A 91 6.87 -4.80 -4.78
N VAL A 92 7.44 -3.62 -4.60
CA VAL A 92 8.36 -3.00 -5.56
C VAL A 92 9.77 -3.18 -5.01
N TRP A 93 10.46 -4.20 -5.49
CA TRP A 93 11.85 -4.47 -5.15
C TRP A 93 12.78 -3.69 -6.08
N TYR A 94 13.92 -3.27 -5.54
CA TYR A 94 14.97 -2.61 -6.31
C TYR A 94 16.38 -3.02 -5.86
N LYS A 95 17.34 -2.82 -6.77
CA LYS A 95 18.78 -2.95 -6.53
C LYS A 95 19.49 -1.67 -6.92
N VAL A 96 20.37 -1.19 -6.05
CA VAL A 96 21.20 0.00 -6.21
C VAL A 96 22.67 -0.41 -6.32
N THR A 97 23.34 0.18 -7.31
CA THR A 97 24.81 0.14 -7.43
C THR A 97 25.33 1.57 -7.36
N GLY A 98 26.01 1.91 -6.25
CA GLY A 98 26.43 3.28 -5.97
C GLY A 98 25.25 4.18 -5.60
N LYS A 99 24.95 5.17 -6.45
CA LYS A 99 23.82 6.10 -6.28
C LYS A 99 22.71 5.90 -7.33
N LYS A 100 22.77 4.82 -8.11
CA LYS A 100 21.85 4.56 -9.22
C LYS A 100 21.09 3.26 -8.98
N ILE A 101 19.79 3.29 -9.26
CA ILE A 101 18.96 2.09 -9.32
C ILE A 101 19.34 1.34 -10.60
N GLU A 102 19.88 0.14 -10.43
CA GLU A 102 20.31 -0.74 -11.51
C GLU A 102 19.17 -1.61 -12.02
N LYS A 103 18.31 -2.06 -11.09
CA LYS A 103 17.16 -2.90 -11.40
C LYS A 103 16.01 -2.52 -10.48
N ALA A 104 14.80 -2.50 -11.02
CA ALA A 104 13.56 -2.43 -10.26
C ALA A 104 12.55 -3.43 -10.84
N SER A 105 11.69 -3.97 -9.99
CA SER A 105 10.65 -4.91 -10.42
C SER A 105 9.44 -4.88 -9.50
N ILE A 106 8.26 -5.05 -10.08
CA ILE A 106 7.04 -5.40 -9.36
C ILE A 106 7.06 -6.91 -9.11
N GLN A 107 6.97 -7.32 -7.86
CA GLN A 107 6.98 -8.71 -7.43
C GLN A 107 5.64 -9.07 -6.81
N ILE A 108 5.05 -10.16 -7.27
CA ILE A 108 3.78 -10.68 -6.74
C ILE A 108 4.08 -11.93 -5.93
N ARG A 109 3.63 -11.95 -4.69
CA ARG A 109 3.94 -13.00 -3.71
C ARG A 109 2.69 -13.54 -3.07
N SER A 110 2.77 -14.77 -2.59
CA SER A 110 1.75 -15.35 -1.69
C SER A 110 1.88 -14.71 -0.31
N ALA A 111 0.77 -14.29 0.28
CA ALA A 111 0.77 -13.66 1.60
C ALA A 111 1.04 -14.65 2.75
N SER A 112 0.72 -15.93 2.59
CA SER A 112 1.00 -16.97 3.60
C SER A 112 2.41 -17.55 3.55
N SER A 113 3.02 -17.62 2.36
CA SER A 113 4.31 -18.30 2.17
C SER A 113 5.45 -17.38 1.77
N SER A 114 5.14 -16.11 1.47
CA SER A 114 6.07 -15.12 0.90
C SER A 114 6.71 -15.53 -0.43
N ARG A 115 6.26 -16.67 -1.01
CA ARG A 115 6.81 -17.23 -2.24
C ARG A 115 6.52 -16.31 -3.41
N LEU A 116 7.58 -15.95 -4.14
CA LEU A 116 7.48 -15.23 -5.40
C LEU A 116 6.70 -16.05 -6.42
N ARG A 117 5.64 -15.46 -6.97
CA ARG A 117 4.81 -16.04 -8.02
C ARG A 117 5.19 -15.48 -9.37
N MET A 118 5.34 -14.16 -9.46
CA MET A 118 5.72 -13.47 -10.70
C MET A 118 6.55 -12.22 -10.39
N GLU A 119 7.33 -11.81 -11.38
CA GLU A 119 8.19 -10.63 -11.33
C GLU A 119 8.12 -9.92 -12.69
N TYR A 120 7.90 -8.61 -12.67
CA TYR A 120 7.85 -7.76 -13.85
C TYR A 120 8.91 -6.67 -13.71
N ALA A 121 9.85 -6.62 -14.64
CA ALA A 121 10.85 -5.55 -14.66
C ALA A 121 10.16 -4.22 -14.95
N ILE A 122 10.60 -3.16 -14.26
CA ILE A 122 10.14 -1.79 -14.49
C ILE A 122 11.35 -0.87 -14.65
N GLU A 123 11.18 0.21 -15.40
CA GLU A 123 12.19 1.26 -15.55
C GLU A 123 11.94 2.35 -14.50
N PRO A 124 12.80 2.50 -13.48
CA PRO A 124 12.57 3.44 -12.40
C PRO A 124 12.76 4.89 -12.89
N GLY A 125 11.82 5.77 -12.53
CA GLY A 125 11.94 7.20 -12.78
C GLY A 125 13.00 7.93 -11.91
N PRO A 126 13.24 9.22 -12.16
CA PRO A 126 14.28 10.03 -11.48
C PRO A 126 14.03 10.25 -9.98
N PHE A 127 12.81 9.98 -9.49
CA PHE A 127 12.41 10.09 -8.08
C PHE A 127 11.75 8.80 -7.59
N PHE A 128 12.16 7.67 -8.16
CA PHE A 128 11.51 6.38 -7.97
C PHE A 128 11.36 6.02 -6.50
N LEU A 129 12.44 6.14 -5.72
CA LEU A 129 12.36 5.80 -4.30
C LEU A 129 11.40 6.73 -3.59
N GLU A 130 11.38 8.03 -3.87
CA GLU A 130 10.58 9.01 -3.15
C GLU A 130 9.10 9.00 -3.54
N SER A 131 8.75 8.48 -4.72
CA SER A 131 7.41 8.67 -5.30
C SER A 131 6.71 7.39 -5.76
N VAL A 132 7.35 6.22 -5.61
CA VAL A 132 6.71 4.98 -6.03
C VAL A 132 5.64 4.53 -5.04
N GLN A 133 4.45 4.24 -5.57
CA GLN A 133 3.36 3.59 -4.85
C GLN A 133 2.84 2.42 -5.71
N VAL A 134 2.37 1.36 -5.07
CA VAL A 134 1.84 0.18 -5.75
C VAL A 134 0.65 -0.36 -4.99
N GLY A 135 -0.29 -0.95 -5.72
CA GLY A 135 -1.39 -1.67 -5.12
C GLY A 135 -2.15 -2.51 -6.12
N TYR A 136 -3.15 -3.22 -5.65
CA TYR A 136 -4.08 -3.92 -6.53
C TYR A 136 -5.18 -2.97 -6.97
N VAL A 137 -5.70 -3.17 -8.18
CA VAL A 137 -6.97 -2.57 -8.62
C VAL A 137 -8.08 -3.52 -8.18
N PRO A 138 -8.91 -3.20 -7.15
CA PRO A 138 -9.69 -4.21 -6.44
C PRO A 138 -10.34 -5.37 -7.24
N GLY A 139 -11.58 -5.40 -7.70
CA GLY A 139 -12.16 -6.48 -8.51
C GLY A 139 -11.57 -6.76 -9.90
N GLU A 140 -10.35 -6.29 -10.21
CA GLU A 140 -9.66 -6.57 -11.48
C GLU A 140 -8.40 -7.43 -11.27
N ALA A 141 -8.00 -8.17 -12.31
CA ALA A 141 -6.71 -8.85 -12.33
C ALA A 141 -5.60 -7.88 -12.76
N ALA A 142 -5.52 -6.72 -12.10
CA ALA A 142 -4.58 -5.65 -12.41
C ALA A 142 -3.91 -5.10 -11.15
N ILE A 143 -2.71 -4.57 -11.34
CA ILE A 143 -1.93 -3.85 -10.33
C ILE A 143 -1.79 -2.42 -10.82
N TRP A 144 -1.99 -1.44 -9.97
CA TRP A 144 -1.63 -0.07 -10.30
C TRP A 144 -0.23 0.22 -9.78
N LEU A 145 0.55 0.91 -10.60
CA LEU A 145 1.86 1.46 -10.26
C LEU A 145 1.78 2.96 -10.45
N PHE A 146 2.16 3.69 -9.41
CA PHE A 146 2.41 5.11 -9.49
C PHE A 146 3.91 5.33 -9.32
N ASP A 147 4.58 5.94 -10.29
CA ASP A 147 6.01 6.27 -10.25
C ASP A 147 6.26 7.62 -10.91
N SER A 148 6.95 8.51 -10.20
CA SER A 148 7.45 9.77 -10.75
C SER A 148 6.36 10.62 -11.43
N GLY A 149 5.15 10.60 -10.85
CA GLY A 149 4.01 11.36 -11.35
C GLY A 149 3.15 10.62 -12.38
N LYS A 150 3.49 9.39 -12.77
CA LYS A 150 2.73 8.60 -13.73
C LYS A 150 1.98 7.47 -13.04
N LEU A 151 0.69 7.36 -13.30
CA LEU A 151 -0.12 6.20 -12.90
C LEU A 151 -0.24 5.24 -14.09
N SER A 152 -0.03 3.96 -13.85
CA SER A 152 -0.13 2.92 -14.88
C SER A 152 -0.77 1.66 -14.32
N PHE A 153 -1.47 0.91 -15.17
CA PHE A 153 -2.04 -0.40 -14.85
C PHE A 153 -1.19 -1.49 -15.46
N LEU A 154 -0.75 -2.42 -14.61
CA LEU A 154 -0.06 -3.64 -14.99
C LEU A 154 -1.11 -4.75 -15.12
N GLU A 155 -1.31 -5.25 -16.33
CA GLU A 155 -2.14 -6.42 -16.56
C GLU A 155 -1.43 -7.69 -16.08
N TYR A 156 -2.04 -8.41 -15.14
CA TYR A 156 -1.42 -9.55 -14.46
C TYR A 156 -0.98 -10.68 -15.40
N LYS A 157 -1.72 -10.95 -16.49
CA LYS A 157 -1.44 -12.09 -17.36
C LYS A 157 -0.29 -11.83 -18.33
N THR A 158 -0.22 -10.61 -18.85
CA THR A 158 0.73 -10.22 -19.91
C THR A 158 1.95 -9.52 -19.34
N GLY A 159 1.81 -8.89 -18.17
CA GLY A 159 2.82 -7.97 -17.64
C GLY A 159 2.87 -6.65 -18.40
N GLU A 160 1.88 -6.37 -19.25
CA GLU A 160 1.79 -5.12 -19.99
C GLU A 160 1.45 -3.98 -19.03
N LEU A 161 2.21 -2.89 -19.12
CA LEU A 161 2.00 -1.67 -18.34
C LEU A 161 1.34 -0.62 -19.24
N THR A 162 0.12 -0.24 -18.92
CA THR A 162 -0.65 0.77 -19.67
C THR A 162 -0.80 2.04 -18.84
N GLU A 163 -0.37 3.19 -19.38
CA GLU A 163 -0.51 4.48 -18.70
C GLU A 163 -1.99 4.89 -18.58
N VAL A 164 -2.37 5.39 -17.40
CA VAL A 164 -3.73 5.87 -17.14
C VAL A 164 -3.90 7.27 -17.71
N THR A 165 -4.95 7.47 -18.50
CA THR A 165 -5.29 8.75 -19.13
C THR A 165 -6.25 9.54 -18.25
N LEU A 166 -5.90 10.78 -17.90
CA LEU A 166 -6.78 11.71 -17.19
C LEU A 166 -7.58 12.54 -18.20
N LYS A 167 -8.88 12.23 -18.36
CA LYS A 167 -9.76 12.96 -19.29
C LYS A 167 -9.98 14.39 -18.77
N GLY A 168 -9.78 15.36 -19.65
CA GLY A 168 -9.97 16.78 -19.33
C GLY A 168 -8.68 17.52 -18.95
N SER A 169 -7.58 16.81 -18.70
CA SER A 169 -6.26 17.43 -18.65
C SER A 169 -5.63 17.44 -20.04
N LYS A 170 -5.30 18.62 -20.56
CA LYS A 170 -4.50 18.76 -21.80
C LYS A 170 -2.99 18.74 -21.53
N GLU A 171 -2.61 18.95 -20.28
CA GLU A 171 -1.22 19.01 -19.86
C GLU A 171 -0.83 17.71 -19.15
N PRO A 172 0.45 17.30 -19.24
CA PRO A 172 0.93 16.20 -18.43
C PRO A 172 0.94 16.71 -16.98
N LEU A 173 0.02 16.18 -16.17
CA LEU A 173 -0.01 16.43 -14.73
C LEU A 173 0.78 15.31 -14.07
N ARG A 174 1.70 15.66 -13.19
CA ARG A 174 2.21 14.69 -12.23
C ARG A 174 1.11 14.47 -11.20
N MET A 175 0.80 13.24 -10.83
CA MET A 175 0.11 13.05 -9.56
C MET A 175 1.19 13.10 -8.45
N GLU A 176 0.83 13.47 -7.24
CA GLU A 176 1.69 13.23 -6.06
C GLU A 176 1.16 12.11 -5.19
N SER A 177 -0.16 11.95 -5.21
CA SER A 177 -0.87 10.99 -4.38
C SER A 177 -2.03 10.43 -5.19
N VAL A 178 -2.26 9.13 -5.04
CA VAL A 178 -3.37 8.41 -5.67
C VAL A 178 -4.03 7.49 -4.64
N CYS A 179 -5.35 7.41 -4.69
CA CYS A 179 -6.10 6.53 -3.81
C CYS A 179 -7.38 6.04 -4.51
N PHE A 180 -7.52 4.73 -4.64
CA PHE A 180 -8.69 4.10 -5.27
C PHE A 180 -9.82 3.92 -4.28
N SER A 181 -11.04 4.22 -4.69
CA SER A 181 -12.22 3.88 -3.90
C SER A 181 -12.33 2.37 -3.72
N PRO A 182 -12.95 1.87 -2.63
CA PRO A 182 -13.04 0.43 -2.38
C PRO A 182 -13.85 -0.31 -3.46
N ASP A 183 -14.76 0.39 -4.13
CA ASP A 183 -15.52 -0.13 -5.28
C ASP A 183 -14.81 0.06 -6.63
N GLN A 184 -13.63 0.70 -6.66
CA GLN A 184 -12.80 1.06 -7.82
C GLN A 184 -13.45 1.98 -8.84
N LYS A 185 -14.62 2.50 -8.54
CA LYS A 185 -15.28 3.37 -9.50
C LYS A 185 -14.66 4.75 -9.53
N ARG A 186 -13.84 5.09 -8.52
CA ARG A 186 -13.28 6.42 -8.35
C ARG A 186 -11.80 6.40 -7.99
N LEU A 187 -11.08 7.37 -8.54
CA LEU A 187 -9.71 7.71 -8.18
C LEU A 187 -9.71 9.08 -7.51
N ALA A 188 -9.22 9.13 -6.27
CA ALA A 188 -8.79 10.39 -5.67
C ALA A 188 -7.32 10.62 -6.02
N TYR A 189 -6.99 11.80 -6.51
CA TYR A 189 -5.61 12.14 -6.87
C TYR A 189 -5.37 13.64 -6.73
N GLN A 190 -4.16 14.01 -6.34
CA GLN A 190 -3.74 15.41 -6.38
C GLN A 190 -2.83 15.62 -7.59
N PRO A 191 -3.28 16.36 -8.61
CA PRO A 191 -2.41 16.73 -9.71
C PRO A 191 -1.36 17.73 -9.23
N VAL A 192 -0.25 17.81 -9.94
CA VAL A 192 0.81 18.81 -9.80
C VAL A 192 1.21 19.15 -11.23
N PRO A 193 0.99 20.39 -11.66
CA PRO A 193 1.38 20.80 -13.01
C PRO A 193 2.89 20.66 -13.15
N ILE A 194 3.35 20.28 -14.35
CA ILE A 194 4.78 20.27 -14.66
C ILE A 194 5.26 21.72 -14.77
N MET A 195 5.52 22.33 -13.62
CA MET A 195 6.11 23.66 -13.49
C MET A 195 7.42 23.58 -12.69
N GLU A 196 8.29 24.58 -12.84
CA GLU A 196 9.45 24.74 -11.98
C GLU A 196 8.99 24.87 -10.51
N MET A 197 9.66 24.16 -9.58
CA MET A 197 9.28 24.05 -8.16
C MET A 197 8.98 25.39 -7.47
N THR A 198 9.56 26.50 -7.95
CA THR A 198 9.41 27.83 -7.38
C THR A 198 7.99 28.41 -7.48
N THR A 199 7.16 27.95 -8.41
CA THR A 199 5.78 28.45 -8.60
C THR A 199 4.75 27.66 -7.79
N ILE A 200 5.11 26.45 -7.33
CA ILE A 200 4.19 25.48 -6.69
C ILE A 200 3.65 25.99 -5.34
N LEU A 201 4.40 26.83 -4.63
CA LEU A 201 4.12 27.16 -3.23
C LEU A 201 2.88 28.06 -3.00
N ASN A 202 2.35 28.71 -4.05
CA ASN A 202 1.24 29.64 -3.92
C ASN A 202 -0.11 29.08 -4.43
N GLU A 203 -0.10 28.08 -5.32
CA GLU A 203 -1.32 27.57 -5.97
C GLU A 203 -1.19 26.07 -6.24
N MET A 204 -1.22 25.25 -5.19
CA MET A 204 -1.41 23.81 -5.40
C MET A 204 -2.82 23.57 -5.93
N PRO A 205 -2.99 22.76 -6.99
CA PRO A 205 -4.32 22.45 -7.50
C PRO A 205 -5.10 21.63 -6.46
N PRO A 206 -6.44 21.70 -6.53
CA PRO A 206 -7.30 20.99 -5.59
C PRO A 206 -7.11 19.49 -5.71
N LEU A 207 -7.44 18.78 -4.63
CA LEU A 207 -7.60 17.33 -4.66
C LEU A 207 -8.76 17.00 -5.62
N MET A 208 -8.49 16.13 -6.59
CA MET A 208 -9.46 15.74 -7.60
C MET A 208 -10.02 14.35 -7.29
N VAL A 209 -11.29 14.15 -7.61
CA VAL A 209 -11.90 12.82 -7.67
C VAL A 209 -12.50 12.64 -9.05
N GLY A 210 -12.15 11.56 -9.74
CA GLY A 210 -12.72 11.20 -11.03
C GLY A 210 -13.20 9.75 -11.05
N ASP A 211 -14.11 9.46 -11.95
CA ASP A 211 -14.60 8.10 -12.18
C ASP A 211 -13.59 7.31 -13.02
N ILE A 212 -13.42 6.02 -12.76
CA ILE A 212 -12.47 5.15 -13.48
C ILE A 212 -13.24 4.23 -14.43
N GLU A 213 -12.88 4.25 -15.71
CA GLU A 213 -13.35 3.33 -16.73
C GLU A 213 -12.16 2.77 -17.51
N GLY A 214 -11.77 1.52 -17.20
CA GLY A 214 -10.53 0.93 -17.72
C GLY A 214 -9.33 1.82 -17.37
N THR A 215 -8.51 2.17 -18.35
CA THR A 215 -7.33 3.03 -18.17
C THR A 215 -7.64 4.52 -18.27
N THR A 216 -8.91 4.94 -18.18
CA THR A 216 -9.31 6.34 -18.26
C THR A 216 -9.95 6.79 -16.96
N VAL A 217 -9.52 7.96 -16.47
CA VAL A 217 -10.21 8.68 -15.40
C VAL A 217 -11.06 9.78 -16.03
N SER A 218 -12.38 9.67 -15.91
CA SER A 218 -13.36 10.61 -16.45
C SER A 218 -14.00 11.50 -15.40
N ASP A 219 -14.57 12.60 -15.88
CA ASP A 219 -15.39 13.53 -15.09
C ASP A 219 -14.74 13.98 -13.77
N PRO A 220 -13.44 14.36 -13.79
CA PRO A 220 -12.77 14.76 -12.56
C PRO A 220 -13.41 16.04 -12.01
N TYR A 221 -13.81 16.01 -10.75
CA TYR A 221 -14.29 17.17 -10.01
C TYR A 221 -13.34 17.47 -8.85
N PRO A 222 -13.09 18.76 -8.57
CA PRO A 222 -12.35 19.13 -7.37
C PRO A 222 -13.19 18.78 -6.14
N LEU A 223 -12.56 18.25 -5.10
CA LEU A 223 -13.13 18.30 -3.77
C LEU A 223 -13.03 19.75 -3.30
N ASP A 224 -14.18 20.41 -3.16
CA ASP A 224 -14.23 21.81 -2.73
C ASP A 224 -13.49 21.98 -1.41
N ASN A 225 -12.45 22.82 -1.45
CA ASN A 225 -11.55 23.10 -0.34
C ASN A 225 -12.09 24.19 0.61
N GLU A 226 -13.40 24.44 0.63
CA GLU A 226 -13.99 25.41 1.56
C GLU A 226 -14.11 24.78 2.95
N TRP A 227 -13.01 24.78 3.70
CA TRP A 227 -13.02 24.42 5.10
C TRP A 227 -13.74 25.51 5.92
N PRO A 228 -14.44 25.14 7.01
CA PRO A 228 -14.85 26.13 7.99
C PRO A 228 -13.60 26.88 8.47
N ASN A 229 -13.63 28.22 8.40
CA ASN A 229 -12.55 29.16 8.77
C ASN A 229 -11.49 29.51 7.71
N GLY A 230 -11.68 29.18 6.43
CA GLY A 230 -10.76 29.65 5.37
C GLY A 230 -9.40 28.95 5.36
N VAL A 231 -9.28 27.79 6.01
CA VAL A 231 -8.13 26.91 5.87
C VAL A 231 -8.26 26.22 4.52
N HIS A 232 -7.66 26.77 3.48
CA HIS A 232 -7.52 26.02 2.24
C HIS A 232 -6.68 24.77 2.54
N MET A 233 -6.98 23.61 1.94
CA MET A 233 -5.92 22.65 1.60
C MET A 233 -5.01 23.25 0.50
N GLY A 234 -4.60 24.50 0.71
CA GLY A 234 -3.36 25.02 0.19
C GLY A 234 -2.33 24.48 1.16
N VAL A 235 -1.57 23.50 0.68
CA VAL A 235 -0.17 23.39 1.04
C VAL A 235 0.46 24.77 0.80
N THR A 236 0.36 25.64 1.78
CA THR A 236 0.83 27.02 1.71
C THR A 236 2.27 26.98 2.16
N GLY A 237 3.18 27.30 1.25
CA GLY A 237 4.60 27.38 1.53
C GLY A 237 4.90 28.50 2.52
N GLY A 238 4.89 28.19 3.81
CA GLY A 238 5.68 28.91 4.80
C GLY A 238 7.16 28.74 4.46
N ALA A 239 7.91 29.83 4.44
CA ALA A 239 9.30 29.85 3.99
C ALA A 239 10.20 28.94 4.85
N GLY A 240 10.50 27.71 4.40
CA GLY A 240 11.60 26.92 4.98
C GLY A 240 11.63 25.40 4.87
N GLY A 241 10.60 24.68 4.38
CA GLY A 241 10.63 23.21 4.31
C GLY A 241 9.77 22.59 3.20
N PRO A 242 10.09 21.36 2.73
CA PRO A 242 9.26 20.66 1.74
C PRO A 242 7.94 20.23 2.40
N ASN A 243 6.85 20.62 1.76
CA ASN A 243 5.50 20.37 2.20
C ASN A 243 5.10 18.89 2.04
N ALA A 244 4.35 18.36 3.01
CA ALA A 244 3.86 16.99 2.98
C ALA A 244 2.43 16.93 2.46
N THR A 245 2.26 16.32 1.30
CA THR A 245 0.95 15.85 0.84
C THR A 245 0.48 14.75 1.79
N GLY A 246 -0.76 14.88 2.24
CA GLY A 246 -1.35 14.00 3.22
C GLY A 246 -1.54 12.57 2.73
N ALA A 247 -1.46 11.59 3.63
CA ALA A 247 -1.83 10.23 3.30
C ALA A 247 -3.34 10.19 2.99
N MET A 248 -3.71 9.59 1.86
CA MET A 248 -5.11 9.44 1.45
C MET A 248 -5.53 7.98 1.57
N SER A 249 -6.71 7.72 2.13
CA SER A 249 -7.26 6.37 2.23
C SER A 249 -8.76 6.41 2.16
N TRP A 250 -9.39 5.65 1.28
CA TRP A 250 -10.85 5.54 1.33
C TRP A 250 -11.28 4.68 2.52
N VAL A 251 -12.16 5.23 3.37
CA VAL A 251 -12.81 4.46 4.43
C VAL A 251 -13.83 3.54 3.83
N ASP A 252 -14.77 4.07 3.05
CA ASP A 252 -15.84 3.30 2.42
C ASP A 252 -16.08 3.76 0.98
N ARG A 253 -17.12 3.23 0.33
CA ARG A 253 -17.45 3.58 -1.05
C ARG A 253 -17.64 5.07 -1.27
N SER A 254 -17.97 5.84 -0.25
CA SER A 254 -18.35 7.25 -0.25
C SER A 254 -17.52 8.14 0.67
N THR A 255 -16.54 7.58 1.40
CA THR A 255 -15.74 8.30 2.40
C THR A 255 -14.25 8.19 2.08
N LEU A 256 -13.58 9.33 1.89
CA LEU A 256 -12.13 9.47 1.64
C LEU A 256 -11.46 10.14 2.85
N LEU A 257 -10.62 9.45 3.58
CA LEU A 257 -9.74 10.09 4.57
C LEU A 257 -8.60 10.81 3.86
N VAL A 258 -8.28 11.99 4.38
CA VAL A 258 -7.09 12.77 4.00
C VAL A 258 -6.41 13.21 5.29
N ALA A 259 -5.26 12.64 5.59
CA ALA A 259 -4.49 12.98 6.79
C ALA A 259 -3.30 13.86 6.42
N GLY A 260 -3.21 15.06 6.99
CA GLY A 260 -2.12 16.01 6.75
C GLY A 260 -1.35 16.37 8.02
N THR A 261 -0.22 17.07 7.89
CA THR A 261 0.46 17.66 9.05
C THR A 261 0.51 19.17 8.85
N LEU A 262 0.12 19.95 9.87
CA LEU A 262 0.34 21.40 9.88
C LEU A 262 1.78 21.66 10.32
N VAL A 263 2.57 22.23 9.43
CA VAL A 263 4.01 22.47 9.65
C VAL A 263 4.26 23.50 10.76
N ASP A 264 3.33 24.44 10.96
CA ASP A 264 3.55 25.58 11.86
C ASP A 264 3.12 25.34 13.31
N SER A 265 2.43 24.24 13.64
CA SER A 265 1.95 23.99 15.01
C SER A 265 2.55 22.75 15.70
N ASN A 266 3.36 21.93 15.03
CA ASN A 266 3.68 20.55 15.47
C ASN A 266 2.42 19.68 15.73
N GLU A 267 1.22 20.15 15.37
CA GLU A 267 -0.01 19.40 15.51
C GLU A 267 -0.25 18.62 14.22
N GLY A 268 -0.24 17.28 14.32
CA GLY A 268 -0.74 16.41 13.28
C GLY A 268 -2.26 16.41 13.28
N PHE A 269 -2.89 16.41 12.11
CA PHE A 269 -4.34 16.22 12.01
C PHE A 269 -4.65 15.06 11.05
N VAL A 270 -5.46 14.12 11.50
CA VAL A 270 -6.16 13.21 10.60
C VAL A 270 -7.48 13.89 10.27
N SER A 271 -7.85 14.02 9.00
CA SER A 271 -9.20 14.45 8.64
C SER A 271 -9.90 13.35 7.86
N SER A 272 -11.19 13.15 8.17
CA SER A 272 -12.09 12.35 7.35
C SER A 272 -12.84 13.27 6.39
N VAL A 273 -12.70 13.04 5.08
CA VAL A 273 -13.51 13.72 4.07
C VAL A 273 -14.58 12.75 3.59
N VAL A 274 -15.85 13.13 3.66
CA VAL A 274 -16.92 12.32 3.05
C VAL A 274 -17.23 12.95 1.69
N PRO A 275 -16.73 12.44 0.54
CA PRO A 275 -17.15 12.91 -0.77
C PRO A 275 -18.62 12.51 -1.05
N ARG A 276 -19.55 13.27 -0.47
CA ARG A 276 -21.01 13.20 -0.70
C ARG A 276 -21.53 14.26 -1.68
N GLY A 277 -20.64 14.83 -2.48
CA GLY A 277 -20.90 16.00 -3.30
C GLY A 277 -20.43 17.28 -2.60
N PRO A 278 -20.56 18.45 -3.25
CA PRO A 278 -20.17 19.73 -2.64
C PRO A 278 -20.98 19.99 -1.36
N GLY A 279 -20.31 20.05 -0.19
CA GLY A 279 -20.85 20.68 1.02
C GLY A 279 -21.03 19.84 2.30
N ASP A 280 -20.87 18.51 2.30
CA ASP A 280 -21.07 17.67 3.50
C ASP A 280 -19.76 16.99 3.98
N PHE A 281 -19.10 17.59 4.99
CA PHE A 281 -17.86 17.06 5.58
C PHE A 281 -18.04 16.79 7.09
N THR A 282 -17.52 15.67 7.59
CA THR A 282 -17.46 15.37 9.04
C THR A 282 -16.00 15.30 9.48
N TRP A 283 -15.60 16.14 10.43
CA TRP A 283 -14.21 16.27 10.89
C TRP A 283 -14.02 15.49 12.19
N THR A 284 -12.95 14.70 12.27
CA THR A 284 -12.47 14.14 13.55
C THR A 284 -11.03 14.58 13.73
N LEU A 285 -10.79 15.57 14.59
CA LEU A 285 -9.44 16.00 14.91
C LEU A 285 -8.84 15.03 15.93
N VAL A 286 -7.73 14.38 15.59
CA VAL A 286 -6.93 13.61 16.55
C VAL A 286 -6.04 14.60 17.31
N GLU A 287 -6.60 15.24 18.32
CA GLU A 287 -5.84 16.07 19.26
C GLU A 287 -5.12 15.17 20.27
N GLY A 288 -3.80 15.33 20.37
CA GLY A 288 -3.04 14.79 21.49
C GLY A 288 -1.76 15.60 21.67
N ALA A 289 -1.62 16.25 22.81
CA ALA A 289 -0.45 17.09 23.16
C ALA A 289 0.89 16.33 23.20
N GLU A 290 0.85 15.00 23.00
CA GLU A 290 2.00 14.09 23.02
C GLU A 290 2.52 13.72 21.62
N TRP A 291 1.85 14.18 20.55
CA TRP A 291 2.23 13.88 19.18
C TRP A 291 3.04 15.02 18.56
N GLU A 292 4.18 14.69 17.97
CA GLU A 292 5.05 15.60 17.22
C GLU A 292 4.66 15.69 15.73
N GLY A 293 3.68 14.88 15.30
CA GLY A 293 3.16 14.86 13.92
C GLY A 293 2.89 13.45 13.40
N LEU A 294 2.20 13.38 12.26
CA LEU A 294 1.99 12.12 11.53
C LEU A 294 3.22 11.79 10.69
N VAL A 295 3.52 10.50 10.56
CA VAL A 295 4.46 10.05 9.53
C VAL A 295 3.74 10.09 8.19
N VAL A 296 4.35 10.76 7.21
CA VAL A 296 3.86 10.85 5.83
C VAL A 296 3.59 9.44 5.28
N GLU A 297 2.52 9.29 4.49
CA GLU A 297 2.11 8.01 3.87
C GLU A 297 1.82 6.85 4.85
N SER A 298 1.53 7.15 6.12
CA SER A 298 1.29 6.10 7.13
C SER A 298 -0.17 5.74 7.39
N LEU A 299 -1.12 6.48 6.83
CA LEU A 299 -2.55 6.24 7.05
C LEU A 299 -3.06 5.06 6.21
N SER A 300 -3.84 4.19 6.85
CA SER A 300 -4.47 3.06 6.17
C SER A 300 -5.81 2.73 6.84
N ALA A 301 -6.90 2.62 6.08
CA ALA A 301 -8.24 2.30 6.58
C ALA A 301 -8.55 0.80 6.50
N SER A 302 -9.09 0.18 7.56
CA SER A 302 -9.41 -1.25 7.58
C SER A 302 -10.32 -1.63 6.41
N PRO A 303 -10.24 -2.88 5.89
CA PRO A 303 -11.05 -3.30 4.73
C PRO A 303 -12.56 -3.23 4.97
N ASP A 304 -12.99 -3.28 6.23
CA ASP A 304 -14.39 -3.16 6.64
C ASP A 304 -14.81 -1.73 7.00
N SER A 305 -13.93 -0.76 6.80
CA SER A 305 -14.19 0.68 7.03
C SER A 305 -14.42 1.04 8.50
N LYS A 306 -14.11 0.14 9.45
CA LYS A 306 -14.42 0.34 10.87
C LYS A 306 -13.27 0.88 11.69
N GLY A 307 -12.07 0.93 11.16
CA GLY A 307 -10.94 1.54 11.82
C GLY A 307 -9.92 2.05 10.84
N TRP A 308 -8.92 2.76 11.35
CA TRP A 308 -7.75 3.18 10.61
C TRP A 308 -6.52 3.06 11.47
N ALA A 309 -5.39 2.83 10.83
CA ALA A 309 -4.08 2.79 11.44
C ALA A 309 -3.21 3.88 10.82
N TYR A 310 -2.37 4.49 11.65
CA TYR A 310 -1.46 5.55 11.24
C TYR A 310 -0.22 5.55 12.12
N LEU A 311 0.89 6.08 11.60
CA LEU A 311 2.09 6.25 12.40
C LEU A 311 2.20 7.70 12.87
N VAL A 312 2.52 7.88 14.14
CA VAL A 312 2.77 9.18 14.78
C VAL A 312 4.18 9.25 15.32
N ARG A 313 4.78 10.44 15.30
CA ARG A 313 6.01 10.73 16.04
C ARG A 313 5.65 11.23 17.43
N SER A 314 6.37 10.75 18.45
CA SER A 314 6.20 11.18 19.85
C SER A 314 7.49 10.95 20.62
N GLY A 315 8.12 12.04 21.09
CA GLY A 315 9.37 12.00 21.83
C GLY A 315 10.52 11.40 21.03
N GLY A 316 10.62 11.70 19.74
CA GLY A 316 11.64 11.13 18.84
C GLY A 316 11.46 9.65 18.48
N ALA A 317 10.37 9.01 18.92
CA ALA A 317 10.01 7.65 18.55
C ALA A 317 8.83 7.66 17.56
N VAL A 318 8.72 6.64 16.72
CA VAL A 318 7.53 6.39 15.89
C VAL A 318 6.64 5.39 16.61
N ARG A 319 5.33 5.68 16.70
CA ARG A 319 4.31 4.80 17.31
C ARG A 319 3.18 4.51 16.33
N LEU A 320 2.48 3.41 16.54
CA LEU A 320 1.29 3.02 15.78
C LEU A 320 0.03 3.49 16.52
N GLY A 321 -0.67 4.45 15.94
CA GLY A 321 -2.04 4.79 16.30
C GLY A 321 -3.00 3.87 15.58
N ILE A 322 -3.96 3.31 16.31
CA ILE A 322 -5.09 2.57 15.74
C ILE A 322 -6.35 3.19 16.32
N ASP A 323 -7.20 3.68 15.44
CA ASP A 323 -8.52 4.16 15.79
C ASP A 323 -9.56 3.17 15.27
N TRP A 324 -10.56 2.88 16.09
CA TRP A 324 -11.65 2.00 15.72
C TRP A 324 -12.94 2.70 16.11
N ASN A 325 -13.90 2.78 15.19
CA ASN A 325 -15.17 3.52 15.27
C ASN A 325 -16.09 3.16 16.46
N ASN A 326 -15.61 2.46 17.49
CA ASN A 326 -16.34 2.09 18.71
C ASN A 326 -15.49 2.17 20.00
N ARG A 327 -14.28 2.77 20.01
CA ARG A 327 -13.56 3.01 21.27
C ARG A 327 -13.64 4.48 21.67
N PRO A 328 -14.18 4.79 22.87
CA PRO A 328 -14.23 6.17 23.34
C PRO A 328 -12.84 6.77 23.62
N ASP A 329 -11.80 5.94 23.77
CA ASP A 329 -10.41 6.37 23.93
C ASP A 329 -9.46 5.42 23.17
N PRO A 330 -8.83 5.84 22.05
CA PRO A 330 -7.80 5.05 21.39
C PRO A 330 -6.50 5.15 22.19
N GLU A 331 -6.15 4.12 22.96
CA GLU A 331 -4.78 4.03 23.51
C GLU A 331 -3.80 3.61 22.40
N PRO A 332 -2.79 4.42 22.09
CA PRO A 332 -1.79 4.13 21.05
C PRO A 332 -0.89 2.96 21.48
N PHE A 333 -0.66 2.01 20.57
CA PHE A 333 0.26 0.91 20.85
C PHE A 333 1.71 1.34 20.62
N ARG A 334 2.59 0.99 21.55
CA ARG A 334 4.02 1.18 21.37
C ARG A 334 4.58 0.05 20.52
N LEU A 335 4.77 0.32 19.22
CA LEU A 335 5.68 -0.50 18.41
C LEU A 335 7.12 -0.18 18.82
N THR A 336 7.82 -1.15 19.38
CA THR A 336 9.29 -1.11 19.46
C THR A 336 9.83 -1.50 18.09
N THR A 337 9.95 -0.54 17.18
CA THR A 337 10.78 -0.74 15.98
C THR A 337 12.25 -0.61 16.38
N GLY A 338 13.11 -1.48 15.86
CA GLY A 338 14.56 -1.30 15.97
C GLY A 338 14.97 0.04 15.33
N ASP A 339 16.12 0.59 15.76
CA ASP A 339 16.75 1.83 15.27
C ASP A 339 16.42 2.13 13.78
N PRO A 340 15.50 3.08 13.49
CA PRO A 340 14.95 3.27 12.16
C PRO A 340 15.92 4.09 11.32
N ARG A 341 16.98 3.45 10.82
CA ARG A 341 17.89 4.08 9.85
C ARG A 341 17.37 4.05 8.41
N GLY A 342 16.09 3.70 8.21
CA GLY A 342 15.41 3.73 6.90
C GLY A 342 14.03 4.38 7.00
N PRO A 343 13.50 4.94 5.89
CA PRO A 343 12.15 5.49 5.86
C PRO A 343 11.13 4.39 6.15
N LEU A 344 10.35 4.56 7.22
CA LEU A 344 9.16 3.74 7.46
C LEU A 344 8.13 4.07 6.38
N ARG A 345 7.65 3.04 5.69
CA ARG A 345 6.57 3.13 4.70
C ARG A 345 5.44 2.20 5.11
N TRP A 346 4.24 2.48 4.60
CA TRP A 346 3.01 1.76 4.90
C TRP A 346 2.27 1.45 3.61
N ALA A 347 1.47 0.39 3.63
CA ALA A 347 0.56 0.07 2.54
C ALA A 347 -0.87 0.42 2.93
N SER A 348 -1.63 0.94 1.96
CA SER A 348 -3.09 0.97 2.01
C SER A 348 -3.63 -0.47 2.00
N PHE A 349 -4.70 -0.72 2.76
CA PHE A 349 -5.39 -2.02 2.86
C PHE A 349 -5.93 -2.57 1.54
#